data_AF-A0A7C8Z9I1-F1
#
_entry.id   AF-A0A7C8Z9I1-F1
#
_cell.length_a   1.000
_cell.length_b   1.000
_cell.length_c   1.000
_cell.angle_alpha   90.00
_cell.angle_beta   90.00
_cell.angle_gamma   90.00
#
_symmetry.space_group_name_H-M   'P 1'
#
loop_
_entity.id
_entity.type
_entity.pdbx_description
1 polymer ?
#
loop_
_entity_poly.entity_id
_entity_poly.type
_entity_poly.pdbx_seq_one_letter_code
_entity_poly.pdbx_strand_id
1 'polypeptide(L)'
;MEQTHLQDLLLVTLLIPLSLLISLVIIYYFNLCRRENTAIGTTDSQLSDDPELGNIGIENEQNVELMCFQGGEDLTVPDVLDAPGEVVGKTSYSTLYRANLPRNNSILLLRFLRPACSATIEDVVPAAREIGLVRHSNLVPLRAFYVGSRGEKLLVHPYYAHGNL
;
A
#
# COMPACT_ATOMS: atom_id res chain seq x y z
N MET A 1 3.12 -46.04 35.18
CA MET A 1 2.03 -45.63 34.27
C MET A 1 1.40 -44.30 34.70
N GLU A 2 1.35 -43.97 36.00
CA GLU A 2 0.75 -42.70 36.48
C GLU A 2 1.60 -41.43 36.23
N GLN A 3 2.93 -41.54 36.20
CA GLN A 3 3.84 -40.39 36.00
C GLN A 3 3.71 -39.73 34.61
N THR A 4 3.46 -40.51 33.55
CA THR A 4 3.33 -39.99 32.18
C THR A 4 2.01 -39.24 31.97
N HIS A 5 0.91 -39.72 32.57
CA HIS A 5 -0.39 -39.04 32.51
C HIS A 5 -0.38 -37.67 33.21
N LEU A 6 0.38 -37.53 34.30
CA LEU A 6 0.55 -36.23 34.97
C LEU A 6 1.38 -35.25 34.13
N GLN A 7 2.41 -35.73 33.43
CA GLN A 7 3.21 -34.90 32.52
C GLN A 7 2.40 -34.42 31.31
N ASP A 8 1.61 -35.30 30.70
CA ASP A 8 0.74 -34.95 29.58
C ASP A 8 -0.35 -33.94 30.00
N LEU A 9 -0.93 -34.11 31.18
CA LEU A 9 -1.92 -33.18 31.74
C LEU A 9 -1.32 -31.78 32.00
N LEU A 10 -0.09 -31.72 32.52
CA LEU A 10 0.62 -30.45 32.75
C LEU A 10 0.97 -29.77 31.42
N LEU A 11 1.37 -30.54 30.40
CA LEU A 11 1.69 -29.99 29.08
C LEU A 11 0.46 -29.35 28.41
N VAL A 12 -0.69 -30.03 28.44
CA VAL A 12 -1.94 -29.53 27.85
C VAL A 12 -2.42 -28.27 28.56
N THR A 13 -2.33 -28.24 29.90
CA THR A 13 -2.76 -27.07 30.69
C THR A 13 -1.91 -25.82 30.44
N LEU A 14 -0.63 -25.96 30.07
CA LEU A 14 0.22 -24.83 29.68
C LEU A 14 0.01 -24.39 28.21
N LEU A 15 -0.32 -25.35 27.33
CA LEU A 15 -0.50 -25.08 25.91
C LEU A 15 -1.73 -24.21 25.61
N ILE A 16 -2.82 -24.44 26.35
CA ILE A 16 -4.08 -23.69 26.21
C ILE A 16 -3.89 -22.18 26.45
N PRO A 17 -3.35 -21.70 27.60
CA PRO A 17 -3.13 -20.27 27.82
C PRO A 17 -2.09 -19.68 26.87
N LEU A 18 -1.07 -20.44 26.47
CA LEU A 18 -0.10 -19.97 25.48
C LEU A 18 -0.75 -19.74 24.10
N SER A 19 -1.60 -20.68 23.66
CA SER A 19 -2.37 -20.56 22.43
C SER A 19 -3.34 -19.37 22.47
N LEU A 20 -4.03 -19.18 23.60
CA LEU A 20 -4.90 -18.02 23.82
C LEU A 20 -4.10 -16.71 23.79
N LEU A 21 -2.93 -16.66 24.43
CA LEU A 21 -2.05 -15.49 24.41
C LEU A 21 -1.60 -15.15 22.99
N ILE A 22 -1.13 -16.14 22.22
CA ILE A 22 -0.71 -15.95 20.82
C ILE A 22 -1.88 -15.45 19.98
N SER A 23 -3.06 -16.04 20.14
CA SER A 23 -4.27 -15.62 19.43
C SER A 23 -4.65 -14.19 19.77
N LEU A 24 -4.60 -13.80 21.05
CA LEU A 24 -4.85 -12.42 21.48
C LEU A 24 -3.82 -11.43 20.94
N VAL A 25 -2.54 -11.83 20.85
CA VAL A 25 -1.50 -11.01 20.25
C VAL A 25 -1.74 -10.82 18.75
N ILE A 26 -2.09 -11.89 18.02
CA ILE A 26 -2.45 -11.81 16.60
C ILE A 26 -3.69 -10.92 16.41
N ILE A 27 -4.73 -11.12 17.23
CA ILE A 27 -5.95 -10.29 17.21
C ILE A 27 -5.60 -8.85 17.55
N TYR A 28 -4.72 -8.58 18.52
CA TYR A 28 -4.29 -7.24 18.88
C TYR A 28 -3.55 -6.56 17.73
N TYR A 29 -2.60 -7.23 17.08
CA TYR A 29 -1.92 -6.70 15.90
C TYR A 29 -2.89 -6.49 14.73
N PHE A 30 -3.82 -7.43 14.50
CA PHE A 30 -4.84 -7.29 13.48
C PHE A 30 -5.79 -6.13 13.76
N ASN A 31 -6.19 -5.93 15.02
CA ASN A 31 -6.98 -4.78 15.44
C ASN A 31 -6.17 -3.49 15.42
N LEU A 32 -4.87 -3.50 15.70
CA LEU A 32 -4.03 -2.32 15.55
C LEU A 32 -3.97 -1.91 14.07
N CYS A 33 -3.77 -2.89 13.17
CA CYS A 33 -3.86 -2.71 11.73
C CYS A 33 -5.27 -2.34 11.22
N ARG A 34 -6.35 -2.53 12.01
CA ARG A 34 -7.74 -2.32 11.58
C ARG A 34 -8.42 -1.13 12.28
N ARG A 35 -7.98 -0.73 13.47
CA ARG A 35 -8.53 0.34 14.30
C ARG A 35 -8.27 1.72 13.69
N GLU A 36 -7.28 1.82 12.84
CA GLU A 36 -6.92 3.05 12.15
C GLU A 36 -7.75 3.32 10.88
N ASN A 37 -8.80 2.52 10.62
CA ASN A 37 -9.71 2.76 9.50
C ASN A 37 -10.99 3.49 9.91
N THR A 38 -11.12 3.96 11.16
CA THR A 38 -12.33 4.66 11.61
C THR A 38 -12.02 5.66 12.72
N ALA A 39 -11.29 6.72 12.40
CA ALA A 39 -11.29 7.96 13.18
C ALA A 39 -10.97 9.15 12.26
N ILE A 40 -12.01 9.96 12.05
CA ILE A 40 -12.02 11.27 11.39
C ILE A 40 -11.16 12.26 12.18
N GLY A 41 -10.52 13.24 11.53
CA GLY A 41 -10.02 14.43 12.23
C GLY A 41 -9.27 15.43 11.36
N THR A 42 -10.00 16.37 10.76
CA THR A 42 -9.51 17.70 10.33
C THR A 42 -8.46 18.24 11.30
N THR A 43 -7.24 18.45 10.83
CA THR A 43 -6.31 19.37 11.48
C THR A 43 -5.50 20.08 10.40
N ASP A 44 -5.82 21.37 10.23
CA ASP A 44 -5.09 22.28 9.36
C ASP A 44 -3.63 22.35 9.78
N SER A 45 -2.71 22.21 8.82
CA SER A 45 -1.33 22.65 9.00
C SER A 45 -0.81 23.20 7.67
N GLN A 46 -0.78 24.52 7.67
CA GLN A 46 -0.23 25.43 6.68
C GLN A 46 1.29 25.28 6.49
N LEU A 47 1.74 25.78 5.33
CA LEU A 47 3.08 26.13 4.86
C LEU A 47 3.93 25.01 4.22
N SER A 48 4.14 25.07 2.90
CA SER A 48 5.13 25.97 2.29
C SER A 48 4.96 25.99 0.77
N ASP A 49 4.67 27.18 0.22
CA ASP A 49 4.68 27.45 -1.22
C ASP A 49 6.14 27.51 -1.70
N ASP A 50 6.53 26.61 -2.61
CA ASP A 50 7.72 26.75 -3.44
C ASP A 50 7.30 26.59 -4.92
N PRO A 51 7.41 27.63 -5.77
CA PRO A 51 6.62 27.70 -7.00
C PRO A 51 7.42 27.38 -8.26
N GLU A 52 8.01 26.19 -8.44
CA GLU A 52 8.57 25.80 -9.77
C GLU A 52 8.56 24.28 -10.04
N LEU A 53 7.38 23.68 -10.28
CA LEU A 53 7.26 22.56 -11.24
C LEU A 53 5.80 22.38 -11.67
N GLY A 54 5.58 22.33 -12.99
CA GLY A 54 4.29 22.56 -13.64
C GLY A 54 3.13 21.64 -13.24
N ASN A 55 1.94 22.25 -13.24
CA ASN A 55 0.60 21.64 -13.26
C ASN A 55 0.47 20.29 -12.56
N ILE A 56 0.77 20.26 -11.26
CA ILE A 56 0.12 19.27 -10.39
C ILE A 56 -1.31 19.79 -10.24
N GLY A 57 -2.28 19.09 -10.83
CA GLY A 57 -3.69 19.29 -10.53
C GLY A 57 -3.93 18.91 -9.07
N ILE A 58 -3.60 19.81 -8.15
CA ILE A 58 -3.88 19.67 -6.73
C ILE A 58 -5.35 20.07 -6.55
N GLU A 59 -6.24 19.15 -6.91
CA GLU A 59 -7.52 19.10 -6.23
C GLU A 59 -7.21 18.76 -4.78
N ASN A 60 -7.54 19.68 -3.87
CA ASN A 60 -7.54 19.57 -2.40
C ASN A 60 -6.87 18.31 -1.85
N GLU A 61 -5.71 18.45 -1.19
CA GLU A 61 -4.88 17.35 -0.65
C GLU A 61 -5.61 16.29 0.19
N GLN A 62 -6.84 16.59 0.64
CA GLN A 62 -7.73 15.72 1.41
C GLN A 62 -8.62 14.79 0.56
N ASN A 63 -8.59 14.90 -0.78
CA ASN A 63 -9.39 14.10 -1.71
C ASN A 63 -8.59 13.63 -2.94
N VAL A 64 -7.27 13.45 -2.79
CA VAL A 64 -6.41 13.01 -3.89
C VAL A 64 -6.63 11.51 -4.12
N GLU A 65 -7.60 11.21 -4.98
CA GLU A 65 -7.86 9.85 -5.46
C GLU A 65 -6.64 9.32 -6.23
N LEU A 66 -6.00 10.17 -7.04
CA LEU A 66 -4.80 9.83 -7.81
C LEU A 66 -3.79 10.99 -7.82
N MET A 67 -2.59 10.74 -7.28
CA MET A 67 -1.46 11.65 -7.33
C MET A 67 -0.54 11.25 -8.48
N CYS A 68 -0.47 12.04 -9.54
CA CYS A 68 0.43 11.80 -10.67
C CYS A 68 1.78 12.47 -10.47
N PHE A 69 2.84 11.82 -10.96
CA PHE A 69 4.21 12.32 -10.98
C PHE A 69 4.74 12.33 -12.40
N GLN A 70 5.99 12.78 -12.56
CA GLN A 70 6.62 12.89 -13.88
C GLN A 70 6.52 11.58 -14.69
N GLY A 71 6.00 11.67 -15.92
CA GLY A 71 5.73 10.58 -16.86
C GLY A 71 4.45 9.77 -16.57
N GLY A 72 3.61 10.24 -15.66
CA GLY A 72 2.28 9.70 -15.36
C GLY A 72 1.18 10.76 -15.46
N GLU A 73 1.47 11.94 -16.03
CA GLU A 73 0.58 13.11 -16.07
C GLU A 73 -0.75 12.83 -16.77
N ASP A 74 -0.73 11.94 -17.76
CA ASP A 74 -1.94 11.56 -18.50
C ASP A 74 -2.70 10.37 -17.87
N LEU A 75 -2.26 9.85 -16.72
CA LEU A 75 -2.93 8.74 -16.06
C LEU A 75 -4.20 9.22 -15.37
N THR A 76 -5.27 8.47 -15.56
CA THR A 76 -6.55 8.67 -14.89
C THR A 76 -6.88 7.49 -14.00
N VAL A 77 -7.83 7.64 -13.07
CA VAL A 77 -8.28 6.54 -12.21
C VAL A 77 -8.84 5.36 -13.03
N PRO A 78 -9.71 5.56 -14.04
CA PRO A 78 -10.16 4.48 -14.91
C PRO A 78 -9.01 3.78 -15.64
N ASP A 79 -8.04 4.54 -16.15
CA ASP A 79 -6.85 4.00 -16.81
C ASP A 79 -6.04 3.05 -15.92
N VAL A 80 -6.06 3.27 -14.59
CA VAL A 80 -5.29 2.48 -13.63
C VAL A 80 -6.10 1.31 -13.07
N LEU A 81 -7.39 1.53 -12.75
CA LEU A 81 -8.23 0.52 -12.08
C LEU A 81 -8.92 -0.43 -13.05
N ASP A 82 -9.31 0.04 -14.24
CA ASP A 82 -10.02 -0.77 -15.24
C ASP A 82 -9.07 -1.42 -16.26
N ALA A 83 -7.77 -1.09 -16.21
CA ALA A 83 -6.80 -1.65 -17.13
C ALA A 83 -6.73 -3.19 -17.00
N PRO A 84 -6.90 -3.93 -18.10
CA PRO A 84 -6.78 -5.38 -18.08
C PRO A 84 -5.35 -5.76 -17.68
N GLY A 85 -5.23 -6.55 -16.63
CA GLY A 85 -3.94 -6.94 -16.09
C GLY A 85 -3.89 -8.35 -15.53
N GLU A 86 -2.69 -8.90 -15.51
CA GLU A 86 -2.40 -10.22 -14.97
C GLU A 86 -1.54 -10.10 -13.71
N VAL A 87 -1.71 -11.03 -12.77
CA VAL A 87 -0.87 -11.07 -11.57
C VAL A 87 0.51 -11.60 -11.94
N VAL A 88 1.54 -10.77 -11.74
CA VAL A 88 2.94 -11.15 -11.99
C VAL A 88 3.73 -11.43 -10.72
N GLY A 89 3.20 -11.05 -9.56
CA GLY A 89 3.88 -11.31 -8.29
C GLY A 89 2.99 -11.13 -7.08
N LYS A 90 3.28 -11.90 -6.02
CA LYS A 90 2.65 -11.77 -4.71
C LYS A 90 3.75 -11.76 -3.65
N THR A 91 3.67 -10.81 -2.75
CA THR A 91 4.55 -10.65 -1.58
C THR A 91 3.70 -10.55 -0.34
N SER A 92 4.23 -10.82 0.86
CA SER A 92 3.48 -10.78 2.14
C SER A 92 2.72 -9.46 2.38
N TYR A 93 3.12 -8.37 1.72
CA TYR A 93 2.56 -7.02 1.90
C TYR A 93 1.98 -6.40 0.61
N SER A 94 2.13 -7.03 -0.56
CA SER A 94 1.61 -6.46 -1.82
C SER A 94 1.35 -7.49 -2.92
N THR A 95 0.51 -7.13 -3.89
CA THR A 95 0.29 -7.88 -5.14
C THR A 95 0.69 -7.00 -6.33
N LEU A 96 1.45 -7.58 -7.26
CA LEU A 96 1.92 -6.92 -8.47
C LEU A 96 1.11 -7.40 -9.66
N TYR A 97 0.60 -6.45 -10.44
CA TYR A 97 -0.11 -6.69 -11.69
C TYR A 97 0.62 -6.03 -12.84
N ARG A 98 0.73 -6.74 -13.96
CA ARG A 98 1.12 -6.18 -15.24
C ARG A 98 -0.16 -5.80 -15.96
N ALA A 99 -0.41 -4.51 -16.13
CA ALA A 99 -1.63 -3.97 -16.70
C ALA A 99 -1.36 -3.32 -18.06
N ASN A 100 -2.19 -3.64 -19.04
CA ASN A 100 -2.12 -3.04 -20.37
C ASN A 100 -2.98 -1.78 -20.38
N LEU A 101 -2.36 -0.63 -20.64
CA LEU A 101 -3.06 0.64 -20.75
C LEU A 101 -3.59 0.81 -22.19
N PRO A 102 -4.92 0.76 -22.42
CA PRO A 102 -5.46 0.72 -23.77
C PRO A 102 -5.20 2.00 -24.57
N ARG A 103 -5.20 3.16 -23.89
CA ARG A 103 -5.13 4.49 -24.52
C ARG A 103 -3.86 4.70 -25.36
N ASN A 104 -2.72 4.19 -24.92
CA ASN A 104 -1.41 4.39 -25.55
C ASN A 104 -0.67 3.09 -25.85
N ASN A 105 -1.33 1.93 -25.72
CA ASN A 105 -0.76 0.59 -25.89
C ASN A 105 0.53 0.37 -25.07
N SER A 106 0.61 1.01 -23.90
CA SER A 106 1.73 0.85 -22.97
C SER A 106 1.39 -0.15 -21.87
N ILE A 107 2.40 -0.56 -21.11
CA ILE A 107 2.26 -1.51 -20.01
C ILE A 107 2.73 -0.86 -18.72
N LEU A 108 1.90 -0.96 -17.69
CA LEU A 108 2.18 -0.47 -16.35
C LEU A 108 2.35 -1.63 -15.38
N LEU A 109 3.16 -1.39 -14.34
CA LEU A 109 3.25 -2.27 -13.19
C LEU A 109 2.46 -1.63 -12.04
N LEU A 110 1.37 -2.29 -11.64
CA LEU A 110 0.49 -1.87 -10.57
C LEU A 110 0.82 -2.65 -9.30
N ARG A 111 1.14 -1.96 -8.20
CA ARG A 111 1.44 -2.58 -6.91
C ARG A 111 0.37 -2.24 -5.88
N PHE A 112 -0.56 -3.16 -5.67
CA PHE A 112 -1.59 -3.06 -4.63
C PHE A 112 -1.00 -3.43 -3.28
N LEU A 113 -1.01 -2.48 -2.33
CA LEU A 113 -0.59 -2.72 -0.96
C LEU A 113 -1.70 -3.40 -0.18
N ARG A 114 -1.34 -4.38 0.65
CA ARG A 114 -2.30 -5.01 1.56
C ARG A 114 -2.63 -4.05 2.71
N PRO A 115 -3.91 -3.86 3.07
CA PRO A 115 -4.31 -2.93 4.13
C PRO A 115 -3.56 -3.15 5.45
N ALA A 116 -3.36 -4.40 5.85
CA ALA A 116 -2.65 -4.75 7.09
C ALA A 116 -1.17 -4.38 7.11
N CYS A 117 -0.58 -4.01 5.97
CA CYS A 117 0.85 -3.71 5.82
C CYS A 117 1.10 -2.27 5.37
N SER A 118 0.05 -1.48 5.17
CA SER A 118 0.19 -0.08 4.78
C SER A 118 0.00 0.83 5.99
N ALA A 119 0.82 1.88 6.07
CA ALA A 119 0.61 2.97 7.01
C ALA A 119 -0.71 3.71 6.73
N THR A 120 -1.01 4.68 7.59
CA THR A 120 -2.14 5.59 7.47
C THR A 120 -2.08 6.42 6.19
N ILE A 121 -3.19 7.07 5.84
CA ILE A 121 -3.19 7.98 4.69
C ILE A 121 -2.30 9.20 5.01
N GLU A 122 -2.36 9.66 6.25
CA GLU A 122 -1.64 10.79 6.82
C GLU A 122 -0.12 10.59 6.75
N ASP A 123 0.37 9.36 6.95
CA ASP A 123 1.80 9.04 6.85
C ASP A 123 2.22 8.68 5.42
N VAL A 124 1.37 7.96 4.68
CA VAL A 124 1.75 7.41 3.37
C VAL A 124 1.71 8.46 2.27
N VAL A 125 0.79 9.43 2.31
CA VAL A 125 0.63 10.44 1.27
C VAL A 125 1.86 11.36 1.20
N PRO A 126 2.37 11.92 2.32
CA PRO A 126 3.62 12.67 2.31
C PRO A 126 4.81 11.83 1.83
N ALA A 127 4.92 10.58 2.31
CA ALA A 127 5.99 9.68 1.88
C ALA A 127 5.92 9.38 0.37
N ALA A 128 4.72 9.15 -0.18
CA ALA A 128 4.51 8.92 -1.60
C ALA A 128 4.86 10.15 -2.42
N ARG A 129 4.55 11.36 -1.92
CA ARG A 129 4.93 12.63 -2.56
C ARG A 129 6.45 12.76 -2.66
N GLU A 130 7.16 12.58 -1.55
CA GLU A 130 8.63 12.67 -1.54
C GLU A 130 9.28 11.63 -2.47
N ILE A 131 8.87 10.36 -2.38
CA ILE A 131 9.37 9.30 -3.25
C ILE A 131 9.02 9.58 -4.73
N GLY A 132 7.85 10.15 -4.96
CA GLY A 132 7.35 10.53 -6.28
C GLY A 132 8.19 11.58 -6.97
N LEU A 133 8.91 12.44 -6.22
CA LEU A 133 9.81 13.45 -6.74
C LEU A 133 11.23 12.90 -7.05
N VAL A 134 11.64 11.80 -6.42
CA VAL A 134 12.99 11.24 -6.60
C VAL A 134 13.17 10.69 -8.03
N ARG A 135 14.25 11.11 -8.72
CA ARG A 135 14.61 10.64 -10.06
C ARG A 135 16.08 10.28 -10.17
N HIS A 136 16.36 9.08 -10.70
CA HIS A 136 17.72 8.60 -10.95
C HIS A 136 17.70 7.49 -12.02
N SER A 137 18.78 7.35 -12.80
CA SER A 137 18.87 6.37 -13.90
C SER A 137 18.71 4.91 -13.45
N ASN A 138 19.09 4.62 -12.21
CA ASN A 138 19.07 3.28 -11.62
C ASN A 138 17.90 3.06 -10.66
N LEU A 139 16.95 4.00 -10.59
CA LEU A 139 15.73 3.87 -9.77
C LEU A 139 14.51 3.74 -10.67
N VAL A 140 13.59 2.85 -10.29
CA VAL A 140 12.29 2.76 -10.94
C VAL A 140 11.44 3.94 -10.47
N PRO A 141 11.03 4.85 -11.37
CA PRO A 141 10.23 6.01 -10.97
C PRO A 141 8.83 5.59 -10.54
N LEU A 142 8.27 6.31 -9.57
CA LEU A 142 6.85 6.28 -9.27
C LEU A 142 6.12 7.21 -10.26
N ARG A 143 5.14 6.70 -10.99
CA ARG A 143 4.36 7.43 -11.99
C ARG A 143 3.07 7.99 -11.42
N ALA A 144 2.42 7.24 -10.53
CA ALA A 144 1.28 7.70 -9.80
C ALA A 144 1.10 6.92 -8.48
N PHE A 145 0.37 7.51 -7.55
CA PHE A 145 -0.07 6.89 -6.31
C PHE A 145 -1.58 7.09 -6.17
N TYR A 146 -2.32 6.00 -5.96
CA TYR A 146 -3.78 6.01 -5.80
C TYR A 146 -4.16 5.65 -4.37
N VAL A 147 -5.12 6.40 -3.82
CA VAL A 147 -5.76 6.12 -2.54
C VAL A 147 -7.26 5.93 -2.76
N GLY A 148 -7.72 4.70 -2.57
CA GLY A 148 -9.13 4.37 -2.70
C GLY A 148 -9.94 4.77 -1.48
N SER A 149 -11.23 5.01 -1.69
CA SER A 149 -12.21 5.38 -0.64
C SER A 149 -12.29 4.39 0.52
N ARG A 150 -11.83 3.14 0.33
CA ARG A 150 -11.81 2.08 1.34
C ARG A 150 -10.43 1.91 2.01
N GLY A 151 -9.51 2.86 1.81
CA GLY A 151 -8.14 2.81 2.32
C GLY A 151 -7.20 1.93 1.48
N GLU A 152 -7.63 1.55 0.28
CA GLU A 152 -6.81 0.83 -0.71
C GLU A 152 -5.69 1.74 -1.19
N LYS A 153 -4.48 1.19 -1.35
CA LYS A 153 -3.31 1.97 -1.76
C LYS A 153 -2.61 1.27 -2.91
N LEU A 154 -2.34 2.02 -3.96
CA LEU A 154 -1.79 1.49 -5.19
C LEU A 154 -0.66 2.39 -5.70
N LEU A 155 0.48 1.78 -5.99
CA LEU A 155 1.63 2.45 -6.63
C LEU A 155 1.68 2.05 -8.10
N VAL A 156 1.91 3.02 -8.97
CA VAL A 156 2.01 2.83 -10.43
C VAL A 156 3.45 3.05 -10.88
N HIS A 157 4.03 2.05 -11.53
CA HIS A 157 5.40 2.07 -12.04
C HIS A 157 5.45 1.75 -13.53
N PRO A 158 6.50 2.16 -14.27
CA PRO A 158 6.75 1.62 -15.60
C PRO A 158 7.03 0.11 -15.51
N TYR A 159 6.54 -0.65 -16.50
CA TYR A 159 6.84 -2.07 -16.60
C TYR A 159 8.17 -2.30 -17.32
N TYR A 160 9.05 -3.11 -16.71
CA TYR A 160 10.31 -3.55 -17.31
C TYR A 160 10.29 -5.08 -17.52
N ALA A 161 10.40 -5.51 -18.78
CA ALA A 161 10.27 -6.92 -19.14
C ALA A 161 11.42 -7.81 -18.62
N HIS A 162 12.60 -7.24 -18.37
CA HIS A 162 13.78 -7.99 -17.95
C HIS A 162 13.75 -8.41 -16.46
N GLY A 163 12.68 -8.08 -15.72
CA GLY A 163 12.43 -8.63 -14.40
C GLY A 163 13.48 -8.27 -13.34
N ASN A 164 13.64 -9.17 -12.37
CA ASN A 164 14.68 -9.10 -11.34
C ASN A 164 16.01 -9.66 -11.86
N LEU A 165 17.12 -9.17 -11.29
CA LEU A 165 18.48 -9.67 -11.50
C LEU A 165 18.70 -11.05 -10.85
#